data_AF-A0A8J4VZB2-F1
#
_entry.id   AF-A0A8J4VZB2-F1
#
_cell.length_a   1.000
_cell.length_b   1.000
_cell.length_c   1.000
_cell.angle_alpha   90.00
_cell.angle_beta   90.00
_cell.angle_gamma   90.00
#
_symmetry.space_group_name_H-M   'P 1'
#
loop_
_entity.id
_entity.type
_entity.pdbx_description
1 polymer ?
#
loop_
_entity_poly.entity_id
_entity_poly.type
_entity_poly.pdbx_seq_one_letter_code
_entity_poly.pdbx_strand_id
1 'polypeptide(L)'
;MVSKTEETQLSNLETQVDNGGGGAWEYLSLVRKLKVRRSDRVLKHGLSILNDPKKRSSLGPDEWTLYEQVAVAAMDCQSLDVAKDCIKVLQKKFPESKRVGRLEGMLLEAKGAWAEAEKAYSSLLEDNPLDQVIHKRRVAMSKAQGNVSVAIEWLNKYLEIFMADHDAWRELAEIYVSLQMYKQAAFCYEELILSQPMVPLFHLAYADLDMIGYWYWRQFLHPLPVYVSYSV
;
A
#
# COMPACT_ATOMS: atom_id res chain seq x y z
N MET A 1 6.63 3.17 -13.49
CA MET A 1 7.15 1.92 -14.10
C MET A 1 8.66 1.96 -13.96
N VAL A 2 9.28 0.92 -13.37
CA VAL A 2 10.75 0.83 -13.30
C VAL A 2 11.26 0.57 -14.72
N SER A 3 12.30 1.27 -15.16
CA SER A 3 12.87 1.01 -16.48
C SER A 3 13.63 -0.31 -16.48
N LYS A 4 13.67 -1.02 -17.63
CA LYS A 4 14.42 -2.28 -17.77
C LYS A 4 15.90 -2.13 -17.34
N THR A 5 16.48 -0.96 -17.58
CA THR A 5 17.84 -0.62 -17.18
C THR A 5 17.99 -0.58 -15.66
N GLU A 6 17.06 0.05 -14.95
CA GLU A 6 17.05 0.13 -13.48
C GLU A 6 16.81 -1.24 -12.84
N GLU A 7 15.96 -2.09 -13.42
CA GLU A 7 15.75 -3.47 -12.96
C GLU A 7 17.03 -4.30 -13.09
N THR A 8 17.72 -4.17 -14.23
CA THR A 8 18.98 -4.87 -14.48
C THR A 8 20.06 -4.41 -13.50
N GLN A 9 20.18 -3.10 -13.28
CA GLN A 9 21.10 -2.54 -12.29
C GLN A 9 20.79 -3.04 -10.89
N LEU A 10 19.52 -3.09 -10.50
CA LEU A 10 19.09 -3.59 -9.20
C LEU A 10 19.49 -5.06 -9.01
N SER A 11 19.26 -5.90 -10.00
CA SER A 11 19.62 -7.33 -9.98
C SER A 11 21.14 -7.55 -9.87
N ASN A 12 21.93 -6.74 -10.58
CA ASN A 12 23.39 -6.81 -10.52
C ASN A 12 23.91 -6.43 -9.13
N LEU A 13 23.42 -5.33 -8.56
CA LEU A 13 23.76 -4.90 -7.20
C LEU A 13 23.31 -5.93 -6.17
N GLU A 14 22.12 -6.49 -6.33
CA GLU A 14 21.59 -7.55 -5.47
C GLU A 14 22.56 -8.74 -5.38
N THR A 15 23.02 -9.23 -6.55
CA THR A 15 23.97 -10.34 -6.64
C THR A 15 25.34 -9.98 -6.06
N GLN A 16 25.82 -8.75 -6.31
CA GLN A 16 27.08 -8.26 -5.77
C GLN A 16 27.08 -8.23 -4.23
N VAL A 17 26.04 -7.67 -3.63
CA VAL A 17 25.94 -7.53 -2.17
C VAL A 17 25.77 -8.89 -1.50
N ASP A 18 25.02 -9.80 -2.10
CA ASP A 18 24.88 -11.17 -1.60
C ASP A 18 26.21 -11.94 -1.58
N ASN A 19 27.05 -11.71 -2.57
CA ASN A 19 28.38 -12.33 -2.68
C ASN A 19 29.45 -11.59 -1.86
N GLY A 20 29.08 -10.56 -1.09
CA GLY A 20 30.00 -9.80 -0.25
C GLY A 20 30.86 -8.77 -0.98
N GLY A 21 30.53 -8.45 -2.24
CA GLY A 21 31.27 -7.53 -3.11
C GLY A 21 31.15 -6.04 -2.76
N GLY A 22 30.70 -5.69 -1.55
CA GLY A 22 30.42 -4.31 -1.13
C GLY A 22 29.14 -3.74 -1.76
N GLY A 23 28.93 -2.43 -1.64
CA GLY A 23 27.81 -1.75 -2.31
C GLY A 23 26.45 -1.85 -1.61
N ALA A 24 26.41 -2.26 -0.33
CA ALA A 24 25.17 -2.56 0.37
C ALA A 24 24.26 -1.34 0.51
N TRP A 25 24.82 -0.15 0.77
CA TRP A 25 24.01 1.07 0.90
C TRP A 25 23.46 1.55 -0.45
N GLU A 26 24.23 1.41 -1.52
CA GLU A 26 23.80 1.73 -2.89
C GLU A 26 22.63 0.84 -3.31
N TYR A 27 22.69 -0.46 -3.00
CA TYR A 27 21.57 -1.38 -3.20
C TYR A 27 20.33 -0.95 -2.42
N LEU A 28 20.47 -0.71 -1.10
CA LEU A 28 19.33 -0.31 -0.25
C LEU A 28 18.71 1.02 -0.70
N SER A 29 19.54 1.97 -1.12
CA SER A 29 19.10 3.25 -1.67
C SER A 29 18.34 3.09 -2.98
N LEU A 30 18.81 2.19 -3.86
CA LEU A 30 18.13 1.90 -5.12
C LEU A 30 16.79 1.18 -4.89
N VAL A 31 16.74 0.19 -3.98
CA VAL A 31 15.49 -0.47 -3.57
C VAL A 31 14.46 0.55 -3.09
N ARG A 32 14.90 1.50 -2.25
CA ARG A 32 14.05 2.58 -1.75
C ARG A 32 13.58 3.52 -2.86
N LYS A 33 14.49 3.94 -3.75
CA LYS A 33 14.18 4.83 -4.89
C LYS A 33 13.15 4.21 -5.83
N LEU A 34 13.30 2.91 -6.13
CA LEU A 34 12.42 2.18 -7.04
C LEU A 34 11.13 1.68 -6.35
N LYS A 35 11.02 1.84 -5.03
CA LYS A 35 9.88 1.38 -4.21
C LYS A 35 9.58 -0.12 -4.40
N VAL A 36 10.61 -0.94 -4.58
CA VAL A 36 10.47 -2.38 -4.81
C VAL A 36 10.44 -3.13 -3.48
N ARG A 37 9.54 -4.09 -3.33
CA ARG A 37 9.45 -4.94 -2.14
C ARG A 37 10.54 -6.03 -2.18
N ARG A 38 11.57 -5.89 -1.35
CA ARG A 38 12.69 -6.84 -1.14
C ARG A 38 13.02 -6.99 0.35
N SER A 39 11.98 -7.14 1.18
CA SER A 39 12.07 -6.98 2.63
C SER A 39 13.10 -7.91 3.28
N ASP A 40 13.19 -9.19 2.88
CA ASP A 40 14.17 -10.13 3.45
C ASP A 40 15.62 -9.68 3.22
N ARG A 41 15.93 -9.21 2.00
CA ARG A 41 17.26 -8.74 1.62
C ARG A 41 17.59 -7.40 2.27
N VAL A 42 16.61 -6.50 2.31
CA VAL A 42 16.73 -5.20 2.99
C VAL A 42 17.03 -5.40 4.47
N LEU A 43 16.33 -6.34 5.13
CA LEU A 43 16.54 -6.68 6.52
C LEU A 43 17.95 -7.25 6.74
N LYS A 44 18.35 -8.26 5.95
CA LYS A 44 19.67 -8.90 6.05
C LYS A 44 20.81 -7.89 5.89
N HIS A 45 20.81 -7.12 4.81
CA HIS A 45 21.89 -6.21 4.48
C HIS A 45 21.86 -4.95 5.35
N GLY A 46 20.67 -4.47 5.71
CA GLY A 46 20.51 -3.34 6.62
C GLY A 46 21.00 -3.66 8.03
N LEU A 47 20.71 -4.85 8.57
CA LEU A 47 21.24 -5.29 9.87
C LEU A 47 22.76 -5.44 9.84
N SER A 48 23.33 -5.93 8.76
CA SER A 48 24.79 -6.01 8.57
C SER A 48 25.47 -4.63 8.71
N ILE A 49 24.81 -3.57 8.21
CA ILE A 49 25.30 -2.19 8.35
C ILE A 49 25.06 -1.65 9.77
N LEU A 50 23.86 -1.87 10.33
CA LEU A 50 23.50 -1.34 11.66
C LEU A 50 24.30 -1.96 12.81
N ASN A 51 24.72 -3.22 12.66
CA ASN A 51 25.53 -3.94 13.64
C ASN A 51 27.01 -3.56 13.61
N ASP A 52 27.49 -2.93 12.54
CA ASP A 52 28.87 -2.44 12.42
C ASP A 52 28.91 -0.92 12.67
N PRO A 53 29.42 -0.47 13.83
CA PRO A 53 29.43 0.95 14.18
C PRO A 53 30.19 1.82 13.17
N LYS A 54 31.24 1.29 12.53
CA LYS A 54 32.03 2.05 11.55
C LYS A 54 31.22 2.30 10.29
N LYS A 55 30.56 1.26 9.76
CA LYS A 55 29.69 1.38 8.58
C LYS A 55 28.49 2.26 8.88
N ARG A 56 27.85 2.08 10.04
CA ARG A 56 26.72 2.90 10.47
C ARG A 56 27.07 4.37 10.54
N SER A 57 28.15 4.74 11.25
CA SER A 57 28.57 6.14 11.36
C SER A 57 29.06 6.74 10.04
N SER A 58 29.55 5.92 9.10
CA SER A 58 29.95 6.39 7.76
C SER A 58 28.79 6.91 6.91
N LEU A 59 27.54 6.52 7.23
CA LEU A 59 26.34 7.00 6.54
C LEU A 59 25.95 8.43 6.94
N GLY A 60 26.42 8.93 8.09
CA GLY A 60 26.07 10.26 8.59
C GLY A 60 24.53 10.44 8.72
N PRO A 61 23.91 11.41 8.04
CA PRO A 61 22.46 11.64 8.15
C PRO A 61 21.60 10.49 7.59
N ASP A 62 22.16 9.68 6.70
CA ASP A 62 21.46 8.55 6.08
C ASP A 62 21.26 7.37 7.03
N GLU A 63 21.98 7.33 8.16
CA GLU A 63 21.81 6.33 9.23
C GLU A 63 20.35 6.22 9.68
N TRP A 64 19.67 7.35 9.85
CA TRP A 64 18.28 7.37 10.32
C TRP A 64 17.32 6.80 9.26
N THR A 65 17.59 7.10 7.98
CA THR A 65 16.83 6.53 6.88
C THR A 65 17.03 5.01 6.79
N LEU A 66 18.23 4.52 7.10
CA LEU A 66 18.50 3.09 7.19
C LEU A 66 17.70 2.44 8.33
N TYR A 67 17.66 3.05 9.53
CA TYR A 67 16.86 2.54 10.64
C TYR A 67 15.38 2.41 10.29
N GLU A 68 14.81 3.40 9.60
CA GLU A 68 13.42 3.33 9.15
C GLU A 68 13.19 2.23 8.11
N GLN A 69 14.09 2.14 7.12
CA GLN A 69 14.01 1.13 6.07
C GLN A 69 14.12 -0.29 6.64
N VAL A 70 15.00 -0.50 7.61
CA VAL A 70 15.13 -1.78 8.34
C VAL A 70 13.91 -2.05 9.20
N ALA A 71 13.35 -1.05 9.89
CA ALA A 71 12.15 -1.24 10.69
C ALA A 71 10.96 -1.72 9.83
N VAL A 72 10.75 -1.10 8.66
CA VAL A 72 9.68 -1.51 7.72
C VAL A 72 9.93 -2.92 7.18
N ALA A 73 11.15 -3.22 6.75
CA ALA A 73 11.51 -4.56 6.27
C ALA A 73 11.38 -5.63 7.36
N ALA A 74 11.76 -5.30 8.60
CA ALA A 74 11.62 -6.19 9.75
C ALA A 74 10.15 -6.52 10.06
N MET A 75 9.24 -5.55 9.96
CA MET A 75 7.80 -5.79 10.11
C MET A 75 7.25 -6.72 9.02
N ASP A 76 7.66 -6.50 7.76
CA ASP A 76 7.28 -7.37 6.64
C ASP A 76 7.78 -8.82 6.82
N CYS A 77 8.97 -9.00 7.40
CA CYS A 77 9.57 -10.30 7.69
C CYS A 77 9.18 -10.87 9.07
N GLN A 78 8.16 -10.31 9.75
CA GLN A 78 7.71 -10.72 11.08
C GLN A 78 8.79 -10.70 12.19
N SER A 79 9.88 -9.98 11.97
CA SER A 79 10.96 -9.77 12.94
C SER A 79 10.65 -8.56 13.83
N LEU A 80 9.57 -8.65 14.61
CA LEU A 80 8.99 -7.51 15.34
C LEU A 80 9.91 -6.92 16.41
N ASP A 81 10.81 -7.72 17.00
CA ASP A 81 11.79 -7.24 17.97
C ASP A 81 12.80 -6.28 17.35
N VAL A 82 13.31 -6.63 16.15
CA VAL A 82 14.22 -5.77 15.39
C VAL A 82 13.54 -4.46 15.01
N ALA A 83 12.29 -4.53 14.54
CA ALA A 83 11.51 -3.34 14.21
C ALA A 83 11.34 -2.44 15.44
N LYS A 84 10.97 -3.03 16.59
CA LYS A 84 10.80 -2.32 17.86
C LYS A 84 12.09 -1.62 18.29
N ASP A 85 13.24 -2.29 18.19
CA ASP A 85 14.52 -1.71 18.60
C ASP A 85 14.97 -0.59 17.67
N CYS A 86 14.76 -0.72 16.35
CA CYS A 86 15.01 0.36 15.40
C CYS A 86 14.14 1.59 15.71
N ILE A 87 12.85 1.38 15.98
CA ILE A 87 11.91 2.45 16.32
C ILE A 87 12.28 3.13 17.64
N LYS A 88 12.70 2.39 18.68
CA LYS A 88 13.19 3.00 19.94
C LYS A 88 14.40 3.92 19.71
N VAL A 89 15.34 3.51 18.86
CA VAL A 89 16.51 4.33 18.53
C VAL A 89 16.07 5.62 17.84
N LEU A 90 15.14 5.53 16.89
CA LEU A 90 14.57 6.69 16.20
C LEU A 90 13.81 7.61 17.16
N GLN A 91 13.00 7.05 18.05
CA GLN A 91 12.22 7.80 19.04
C GLN A 91 13.11 8.56 20.03
N LYS A 92 14.23 7.96 20.45
CA LYS A 92 15.21 8.65 21.31
C LYS A 92 15.86 9.85 20.60
N LYS A 93 16.07 9.75 19.29
CA LYS A 93 16.67 10.83 18.49
C LYS A 93 15.65 11.90 18.10
N PHE A 94 14.41 11.51 17.83
CA PHE A 94 13.34 12.36 17.30
C PHE A 94 12.00 12.13 18.03
N PRO A 95 11.87 12.54 19.29
CA PRO A 95 10.74 12.17 20.15
C PRO A 95 9.37 12.68 19.69
N GLU A 96 9.32 13.80 18.96
CA GLU A 96 8.07 14.39 18.47
C GLU A 96 7.85 14.17 16.96
N SER A 97 8.64 13.28 16.35
CA SER A 97 8.54 13.04 14.92
C SER A 97 7.30 12.25 14.56
N LYS A 98 6.41 12.86 13.77
CA LYS A 98 5.23 12.18 13.18
C LYS A 98 5.62 10.99 12.31
N ARG A 99 6.80 11.04 11.69
CA ARG A 99 7.35 9.94 10.89
C ARG A 99 7.67 8.72 11.75
N VAL A 100 8.17 8.93 12.98
CA VAL A 100 8.41 7.86 13.96
C VAL A 100 7.08 7.37 14.56
N GLY A 101 6.17 8.27 14.92
CA GLY A 101 4.83 7.90 15.37
C GLY A 101 4.06 7.04 14.35
N ARG A 102 4.22 7.32 13.05
CA ARG A 102 3.68 6.45 12.00
C ARG A 102 4.29 5.05 12.05
N LEU A 103 5.61 4.91 12.19
CA LEU A 103 6.27 3.61 12.31
C LEU A 103 5.81 2.83 13.55
N GLU A 104 5.54 3.52 14.66
CA GLU A 104 4.93 2.91 15.84
C GLU A 104 3.53 2.37 15.55
N GLY A 105 2.68 3.13 14.85
CA GLY A 105 1.38 2.66 14.37
C GLY A 105 1.50 1.43 13.47
N MET A 106 2.46 1.43 12.54
CA MET A 106 2.73 0.28 11.66
C MET A 106 3.19 -0.96 12.45
N LEU A 107 3.97 -0.77 13.52
CA LEU A 107 4.40 -1.87 14.39
C LEU A 107 3.23 -2.46 15.18
N LEU A 108 2.27 -1.63 15.59
CA LEU A 108 1.04 -2.07 16.26
C LEU A 108 0.16 -2.88 15.29
N GLU A 109 0.02 -2.44 14.03
CA GLU A 109 -0.63 -3.24 12.98
C GLU A 109 0.06 -4.61 12.81
N ALA A 110 1.39 -4.63 12.70
CA ALA A 110 2.15 -5.86 12.51
C ALA A 110 2.01 -6.84 13.68
N LYS A 111 1.72 -6.34 14.90
CA LYS A 111 1.40 -7.16 16.08
C LYS A 111 -0.07 -7.62 16.15
N GLY A 112 -0.94 -7.11 15.29
CA GLY A 112 -2.39 -7.31 15.36
C GLY A 112 -3.09 -6.47 16.44
N ALA A 113 -2.42 -5.47 17.02
CA ALA A 113 -2.98 -4.56 18.02
C ALA A 113 -3.78 -3.43 17.36
N TRP A 114 -4.86 -3.80 16.67
CA TRP A 114 -5.63 -2.91 15.78
C TRP A 114 -6.19 -1.66 16.47
N ALA A 115 -6.76 -1.81 17.67
CA ALA A 115 -7.36 -0.69 18.40
C ALA A 115 -6.30 0.34 18.83
N GLU A 116 -5.11 -0.12 19.21
CA GLU A 116 -4.00 0.76 19.57
C GLU A 116 -3.45 1.48 18.33
N ALA A 117 -3.32 0.77 17.20
CA ALA A 117 -2.91 1.36 15.94
C ALA A 117 -3.88 2.47 15.49
N GLU A 118 -5.19 2.22 15.57
CA GLU A 118 -6.22 3.21 15.21
C GLU A 118 -6.15 4.45 16.11
N LYS A 119 -5.94 4.26 17.42
CA LYS A 119 -5.76 5.37 18.36
C LYS A 119 -4.51 6.19 18.03
N ALA A 120 -3.40 5.52 17.71
CA ALA A 120 -2.17 6.17 17.30
C ALA A 120 -2.37 7.01 16.02
N TYR A 121 -3.01 6.45 14.99
CA TYR A 121 -3.30 7.19 13.76
C TYR A 121 -4.28 8.33 13.95
N SER A 122 -5.30 8.14 14.80
CA SER A 122 -6.24 9.21 15.12
C SER A 122 -5.52 10.39 15.79
N SER A 123 -4.63 10.12 16.75
CA SER A 123 -3.82 11.19 17.37
C SER A 123 -2.90 11.91 16.39
N LEU A 124 -2.32 11.20 15.41
CA LEU A 124 -1.50 11.82 14.37
C LEU A 124 -2.32 12.72 13.43
N LEU A 125 -3.56 12.34 13.16
CA LEU A 125 -4.49 13.12 12.33
C LEU A 125 -5.10 14.31 13.08
N GLU A 126 -5.21 14.27 14.41
CA GLU A 126 -5.57 15.46 15.21
C GLU A 126 -4.54 16.58 15.02
N ASP A 127 -3.25 16.24 14.95
CA ASP A 127 -2.17 17.20 14.71
C ASP A 127 -2.07 17.63 13.24
N ASN A 128 -2.27 16.70 12.30
CA ASN A 128 -2.26 16.98 10.86
C ASN A 128 -3.40 16.24 10.14
N PRO A 129 -4.58 16.87 10.00
CA PRO A 129 -5.74 16.24 9.38
C PRO A 129 -5.56 15.86 7.91
N LEU A 130 -4.59 16.49 7.23
CA LEU A 130 -4.32 16.32 5.80
C LEU A 130 -3.14 15.38 5.53
N ASP A 131 -2.70 14.58 6.51
CA ASP A 131 -1.70 13.54 6.26
C ASP A 131 -2.28 12.40 5.43
N GLN A 132 -2.11 12.52 4.11
CA GLN A 132 -2.54 11.54 3.11
C GLN A 132 -2.02 10.12 3.40
N VAL A 133 -0.80 10.00 3.96
CA VAL A 133 -0.20 8.69 4.22
C VAL A 133 -0.95 7.99 5.33
N ILE A 134 -1.32 8.68 6.41
CA ILE A 134 -2.04 8.08 7.55
C ILE A 134 -3.44 7.64 7.12
N HIS A 135 -4.14 8.44 6.31
CA HIS A 135 -5.44 8.02 5.77
C HIS A 135 -5.35 6.74 4.95
N LYS A 136 -4.36 6.63 4.04
CA LYS A 136 -4.13 5.40 3.27
C LYS A 136 -3.77 4.20 4.17
N ARG A 137 -3.05 4.42 5.28
CA ARG A 137 -2.76 3.35 6.26
C ARG A 137 -4.03 2.85 6.95
N ARG A 138 -4.97 3.72 7.33
CA ARG A 138 -6.26 3.30 7.95
C ARG A 138 -7.13 2.46 7.01
N VAL A 139 -7.16 2.83 5.72
CA VAL A 139 -7.79 2.01 4.68
C VAL A 139 -7.13 0.62 4.61
N ALA A 140 -5.80 0.58 4.49
CA ALA A 140 -5.05 -0.67 4.41
C ALA A 140 -5.24 -1.56 5.65
N MET A 141 -5.27 -0.96 6.84
CA MET A 141 -5.54 -1.64 8.11
C MET A 141 -6.95 -2.27 8.12
N SER A 142 -7.97 -1.52 7.69
CA SER A 142 -9.35 -2.01 7.64
C SER A 142 -9.49 -3.19 6.65
N LYS A 143 -8.78 -3.13 5.52
CA LYS A 143 -8.69 -4.23 4.55
C LYS A 143 -7.98 -5.45 5.15
N ALA A 144 -6.88 -5.25 5.88
CA ALA A 144 -6.14 -6.35 6.51
C ALA A 144 -6.97 -7.10 7.57
N GLN A 145 -7.90 -6.41 8.23
CA GLN A 145 -8.86 -7.04 9.16
C GLN A 145 -10.00 -7.81 8.46
N GLY A 146 -10.12 -7.72 7.14
CA GLY A 146 -11.25 -8.28 6.38
C GLY A 146 -12.53 -7.45 6.47
N ASN A 147 -12.49 -6.28 7.11
CA ASN A 147 -13.64 -5.39 7.28
C ASN A 147 -13.81 -4.50 6.05
N VAL A 148 -14.23 -5.10 4.93
CA VAL A 148 -14.34 -4.42 3.62
C VAL A 148 -15.31 -3.24 3.67
N SER A 149 -16.41 -3.34 4.41
CA SER A 149 -17.36 -2.23 4.59
C SER A 149 -16.72 -0.99 5.22
N VAL A 150 -15.94 -1.19 6.29
CA VAL A 150 -15.22 -0.11 6.98
C VAL A 150 -14.13 0.46 6.07
N ALA A 151 -13.47 -0.36 5.26
CA ALA A 151 -12.52 0.12 4.27
C ALA A 151 -13.18 1.03 3.21
N ILE A 152 -14.39 0.71 2.75
CA ILE A 152 -15.18 1.56 1.84
C ILE A 152 -15.53 2.90 2.51
N GLU A 153 -15.98 2.88 3.76
CA GLU A 153 -16.27 4.11 4.51
C GLU A 153 -15.04 5.02 4.62
N TRP A 154 -13.86 4.44 4.93
CA TRP A 154 -12.61 5.19 4.98
C TRP A 154 -12.16 5.70 3.62
N LEU A 155 -12.31 4.91 2.55
CA LEU A 155 -11.99 5.35 1.19
C LEU A 155 -12.88 6.50 0.74
N ASN A 156 -14.18 6.46 1.02
CA ASN A 156 -15.09 7.57 0.70
C ASN A 156 -14.69 8.85 1.45
N LYS A 157 -14.49 8.77 2.78
CA LYS A 157 -14.01 9.91 3.58
C LYS A 157 -12.66 10.46 3.09
N TYR A 158 -11.78 9.57 2.66
CA TYR A 158 -10.50 9.96 2.09
C TYR A 158 -10.67 10.71 0.76
N LEU A 159 -11.51 10.20 -0.13
CA LEU A 159 -11.78 10.80 -1.43
C LEU A 159 -12.55 12.13 -1.33
N GLU A 160 -13.34 12.34 -0.28
CA GLU A 160 -13.93 13.65 0.04
C GLU A 160 -12.86 14.74 0.27
N ILE A 161 -11.70 14.35 0.81
CA ILE A 161 -10.56 15.26 1.07
C ILE A 161 -9.60 15.31 -0.14
N PHE A 162 -9.35 14.15 -0.77
CA PHE A 162 -8.34 13.96 -1.81
C PHE A 162 -8.94 13.46 -3.12
N MET A 163 -9.90 14.21 -3.68
CA MET A 163 -10.66 13.83 -4.88
C MET A 163 -9.80 13.52 -6.13
N ALA A 164 -8.60 14.10 -6.22
CA ALA A 164 -7.69 13.90 -7.35
C ALA A 164 -6.84 12.62 -7.25
N ASP A 165 -7.01 11.80 -6.20
CA ASP A 165 -6.27 10.55 -6.05
C ASP A 165 -6.89 9.42 -6.88
N HIS A 166 -6.41 9.28 -8.11
CA HIS A 166 -6.87 8.27 -9.06
C HIS A 166 -6.60 6.83 -8.58
N ASP A 167 -5.53 6.58 -7.81
CA ASP A 167 -5.25 5.24 -7.29
C ASP A 167 -6.30 4.84 -6.26
N ALA A 168 -6.74 5.78 -5.42
CA ALA A 168 -7.80 5.54 -4.44
C ALA A 168 -9.18 5.33 -5.09
N TRP A 169 -9.52 6.09 -6.14
CA TRP A 169 -10.73 5.85 -6.93
C TRP A 169 -10.73 4.46 -7.57
N ARG A 170 -9.59 4.04 -8.14
CA ARG A 170 -9.43 2.71 -8.72
C ARG A 170 -9.59 1.62 -7.66
N GLU A 171 -8.94 1.78 -6.50
CA GLU A 171 -9.04 0.83 -5.39
C GLU A 171 -10.48 0.70 -4.88
N LEU A 172 -11.21 1.81 -4.77
CA LEU A 172 -12.62 1.80 -4.39
C LEU A 172 -13.49 1.09 -5.43
N ALA A 173 -13.26 1.35 -6.72
CA ALA A 173 -13.94 0.67 -7.81
C ALA A 173 -13.74 -0.85 -7.74
N GLU A 174 -12.49 -1.31 -7.61
CA GLU A 174 -12.14 -2.73 -7.51
C GLU A 174 -12.82 -3.42 -6.31
N ILE A 175 -12.90 -2.72 -5.17
CA ILE A 175 -13.64 -3.22 -4.01
C ILE A 175 -15.13 -3.36 -4.34
N TYR A 176 -15.76 -2.35 -4.95
CA TYR A 176 -17.18 -2.46 -5.35
C TYR A 176 -17.43 -3.57 -6.36
N VAL A 177 -16.52 -3.79 -7.32
CA VAL A 177 -16.61 -4.92 -8.26
C VAL A 177 -16.57 -6.25 -7.51
N SER A 178 -15.67 -6.40 -6.53
CA SER A 178 -15.56 -7.63 -5.73
C SER A 178 -16.83 -7.94 -4.93
N LEU A 179 -17.59 -6.89 -4.58
CA LEU A 179 -18.88 -6.97 -3.88
C LEU A 179 -20.08 -7.02 -4.83
N GLN A 180 -19.86 -7.08 -6.16
CA GLN A 180 -20.91 -7.05 -7.19
C GLN A 180 -21.76 -5.77 -7.16
N MET A 181 -21.23 -4.69 -6.56
CA MET A 181 -21.86 -3.37 -6.49
C MET A 181 -21.53 -2.57 -7.77
N TYR A 182 -21.98 -3.09 -8.91
CA TYR A 182 -21.54 -2.60 -10.23
C TYR A 182 -21.91 -1.15 -10.51
N LYS A 183 -23.03 -0.65 -9.98
CA LYS A 183 -23.43 0.76 -10.15
C LYS A 183 -22.44 1.73 -9.47
N GLN A 184 -22.01 1.39 -8.26
CA GLN A 184 -21.05 2.17 -7.51
C GLN A 184 -19.65 2.07 -8.13
N ALA A 185 -19.28 0.88 -8.62
CA ALA A 185 -18.04 0.70 -9.37
C ALA A 185 -18.03 1.55 -10.67
N ALA A 186 -19.13 1.56 -11.43
CA ALA A 186 -19.26 2.36 -12.65
C ALA A 186 -19.06 3.86 -12.37
N PHE A 187 -19.69 4.39 -11.32
CA PHE A 187 -19.48 5.77 -10.88
C PHE A 187 -18.00 6.09 -10.61
N CYS A 188 -17.29 5.19 -9.91
CA CYS A 188 -15.85 5.38 -9.66
C CYS A 188 -15.02 5.43 -10.96
N TYR A 189 -15.37 4.62 -11.96
CA TYR A 189 -14.71 4.65 -13.26
C TYR A 189 -15.10 5.86 -14.12
N GLU A 190 -16.31 6.40 -13.98
CA GLU A 190 -16.69 7.67 -14.59
C GLU A 190 -15.79 8.81 -14.10
N GLU A 191 -15.58 8.93 -12.79
CA GLU A 191 -14.67 9.91 -12.19
C GLU A 191 -13.22 9.74 -12.70
N LEU A 192 -12.77 8.49 -12.87
CA LEU A 192 -11.46 8.19 -13.46
C LEU A 192 -11.36 8.59 -14.94
N ILE A 193 -12.41 8.36 -15.73
CA ILE A 193 -12.44 8.74 -17.15
C ILE A 193 -12.51 10.27 -17.30
N LEU A 194 -13.31 10.94 -16.48
CA LEU A 194 -13.40 12.41 -16.47
C LEU A 194 -12.04 13.05 -16.14
N SER A 195 -11.31 12.48 -15.18
CA SER A 195 -10.01 13.00 -14.76
C SER A 195 -8.84 12.57 -15.67
N GLN A 196 -8.90 11.38 -16.27
CA GLN A 196 -7.85 10.81 -17.12
C GLN A 196 -8.43 10.17 -18.41
N PRO A 197 -8.98 10.98 -19.34
CA PRO A 197 -9.71 10.47 -20.50
C PRO A 197 -8.84 9.68 -21.48
N MET A 198 -7.52 9.88 -21.46
CA MET A 198 -6.58 9.25 -22.37
C MET A 198 -6.13 7.84 -21.92
N VAL A 199 -6.53 7.37 -20.74
CA VAL A 199 -6.13 6.05 -20.22
C VAL A 199 -7.14 5.00 -20.70
N PRO A 200 -6.77 4.11 -21.64
CA PRO A 200 -7.73 3.17 -22.24
C PRO A 200 -8.26 2.14 -21.25
N LEU A 201 -7.46 1.83 -20.21
CA LEU A 201 -7.82 0.85 -19.18
C LEU A 201 -9.09 1.24 -18.43
N PHE A 202 -9.37 2.53 -18.23
CA PHE A 202 -10.59 2.96 -17.54
C PHE A 202 -11.83 2.77 -18.40
N HIS A 203 -11.74 3.06 -19.69
CA HIS A 203 -12.83 2.81 -20.65
C HIS A 203 -13.16 1.33 -20.77
N LEU A 204 -12.13 0.47 -20.82
CA LEU A 204 -12.31 -0.98 -20.85
C LEU A 204 -13.00 -1.48 -19.58
N ALA A 205 -12.50 -1.08 -18.40
CA ALA A 205 -13.11 -1.48 -17.14
C ALA A 205 -14.56 -1.02 -17.00
N TYR A 206 -14.87 0.22 -17.42
CA TYR A 206 -16.23 0.75 -17.42
C TYR A 206 -17.15 -0.06 -18.37
N ALA A 207 -16.70 -0.34 -19.59
CA ALA A 207 -17.47 -1.14 -20.56
C ALA A 207 -17.76 -2.57 -20.06
N ASP A 208 -16.79 -3.20 -19.38
CA ASP A 208 -16.97 -4.52 -18.79
C ASP A 208 -18.07 -4.52 -17.72
N LEU A 209 -18.13 -3.47 -16.89
CA LEU A 209 -19.17 -3.32 -15.86
C LEU A 209 -20.56 -3.16 -16.47
N ASP A 210 -20.69 -2.33 -17.51
CA ASP A 210 -21.95 -2.11 -18.21
C ASP A 210 -22.45 -3.38 -18.88
N MET A 211 -21.55 -4.14 -19.53
CA MET A 211 -21.90 -5.44 -20.08
C MET A 211 -22.39 -6.39 -18.98
N ILE A 212 -21.61 -6.58 -17.91
CA ILE A 212 -21.98 -7.49 -16.81
C ILE A 212 -23.35 -7.10 -16.23
N GLY A 213 -23.59 -5.81 -16.00
CA GLY A 213 -24.87 -5.29 -15.54
C GLY A 213 -26.02 -5.62 -16.49
N TYR A 214 -25.83 -5.43 -17.80
CA TYR A 214 -26.83 -5.77 -18.82
C TYR A 214 -27.13 -7.27 -18.88
N TRP A 215 -26.10 -8.12 -18.85
CA TRP A 215 -26.27 -9.59 -18.85
C TRP A 215 -27.03 -10.07 -17.61
N TYR A 216 -26.67 -9.57 -16.43
CA TYR A 216 -27.38 -9.89 -15.19
C TYR A 216 -28.84 -9.44 -15.24
N TRP A 217 -29.11 -8.22 -15.72
CA TRP A 217 -30.46 -7.71 -15.86
C TRP A 217 -31.29 -8.59 -16.80
N ARG A 218 -30.72 -8.98 -17.95
CA ARG A 218 -31.40 -9.81 -18.94
C ARG A 218 -31.68 -11.23 -18.43
N GLN A 219 -30.76 -11.82 -17.66
CA GLN A 219 -30.89 -13.21 -17.22
C GLN A 219 -31.79 -13.38 -15.99
N PHE A 220 -31.78 -12.43 -15.06
CA PHE A 220 -32.45 -12.57 -13.77
C PHE A 220 -33.70 -11.69 -13.59
N LEU A 221 -33.74 -10.51 -14.22
CA LEU A 221 -34.86 -9.58 -14.08
C LEU A 221 -35.86 -9.65 -15.25
N HIS A 222 -35.47 -10.30 -16.35
CA HIS A 222 -36.35 -10.51 -17.50
C HIS A 222 -36.14 -11.91 -18.14
N PRO A 223 -36.37 -13.01 -17.40
CA PRO A 223 -36.30 -14.34 -18.00
C PRO A 223 -37.28 -14.40 -19.17
N LEU A 224 -36.77 -14.70 -20.37
CA LEU A 224 -37.62 -14.92 -21.55
C LEU A 224 -38.66 -16.00 -21.20
N PRO A 225 -39.94 -15.81 -21.56
CA PRO A 225 -40.94 -16.84 -21.32
C PRO A 225 -40.49 -18.13 -22.02
N VAL A 226 -40.34 -19.19 -21.24
CA VAL A 226 -40.08 -20.54 -21.76
C VAL A 226 -41.26 -20.89 -22.64
N TYR A 227 -41.07 -20.88 -23.96
CA TYR A 227 -42.06 -21.39 -24.89
C TYR A 227 -42.21 -22.88 -24.63
N VAL A 228 -43.27 -23.26 -23.91
CA VAL A 228 -43.73 -24.64 -23.81
C VAL A 228 -44.17 -25.05 -25.20
N SER A 229 -43.33 -25.81 -25.90
CA SER A 229 -43.71 -26.44 -27.16
C SER A 229 -44.76 -27.50 -26.86
N TYR A 230 -46.03 -27.22 -27.17
CA TYR A 230 -47.04 -28.26 -27.26
C TYR A 230 -46.72 -29.15 -28.46
N SER A 231 -46.31 -30.38 -28.17
CA SER A 231 -46.23 -31.46 -29.15
C SER A 231 -47.65 -31.86 -29.56
N VAL A 232 -47.93 -31.85 -30.86
CA VAL A 232 -48.98 -32.65 -31.51
C VAL A 232 -48.38 -33.24 -32.78
#